data_AF-A0A0W0XY28-F1
#
_entry.id   AF-A0A0W0XY28-F1
#
_cell.length_a   1.000
_cell.length_b   1.000
_cell.length_c   1.000
_cell.angle_alpha   90.00
_cell.angle_beta   90.00
_cell.angle_gamma   90.00
#
_symmetry.space_group_name_H-M   'P 1'
#
loop_
_entity.id
_entity.type
_entity.pdbx_description
1 polymer ?
#
loop_
_entity_poly.entity_id
_entity_poly.type
_entity_poly.pdbx_seq_one_letter_code
_entity_poly.pdbx_strand_id
1 'polypeptide(L)'
;MIKHIESFLLYLKDTESKKLSSQDWKEACRLHSTADSENSAKRLTKGLADQLNLPEDCIGQYISKTDCSSDTKWYHFNYLQENFNQEKLTLFAIQASSLLPADNGLNLTPYVWFELYKRFDTQEKKRLSRPFLQLHLARLQNLNHDNLIAALAEKKPRRSCTPFFHSQPPQKRKRQAEEEIDYSTNRLILAKTDSNTFCQSPLKDKGVRIAEIQPQSPRESSGTYIKVGRTPGGREARLAYRTETSELWTHSTPDNNPHFNGALRVPGQSVATLKARFKRIWERAGKVTFTATLHQIEENQNKKRPCSQFSIFRAACKDVFEAHGVEIDAESTGHMFHWTHLIALFLGGGHDQQSVVAATRAANLNILEAIENDTAEKLKQQEPKVPYVHIEVTPFYQQDNLIPQSLHFVLRWAETNALGVTVARQKEHFINACSHQRYNKAMLDTFKTLDQLETERISTLVMA
;
A
#
# COMPACT_ATOMS: atom_id res chain seq x y z
N MET A 1 -35.00 26.89 -11.12
CA MET A 1 -34.65 26.45 -9.76
C MET A 1 -33.59 25.35 -9.72
N ILE A 2 -33.64 24.40 -10.66
CA ILE A 2 -32.74 23.22 -10.74
C ILE A 2 -31.23 23.54 -10.60
N LYS A 3 -30.73 24.60 -11.25
CA LYS A 3 -29.30 24.98 -11.16
C LYS A 3 -28.84 25.29 -9.73
N HIS A 4 -29.71 25.88 -8.91
CA HIS A 4 -29.39 26.16 -7.49
C HIS A 4 -29.38 24.88 -6.65
N ILE A 5 -30.30 23.96 -6.92
CA ILE A 5 -30.32 22.62 -6.30
C ILE A 5 -29.03 21.87 -6.63
N GLU A 6 -28.62 21.86 -7.90
CA GLU A 6 -27.39 21.19 -8.33
C GLU A 6 -26.14 21.83 -7.73
N SER A 7 -26.09 23.16 -7.67
CA SER A 7 -24.97 23.88 -7.03
C SER A 7 -24.87 23.57 -5.54
N PHE A 8 -26.00 23.51 -4.84
CA PHE A 8 -26.04 23.17 -3.41
C PHE A 8 -25.62 21.72 -3.15
N LEU A 9 -26.09 20.77 -3.96
CA LEU A 9 -25.67 19.36 -3.86
C LEU A 9 -24.18 19.18 -4.18
N LEU A 10 -23.64 19.95 -5.14
CA LEU A 10 -22.21 19.96 -5.43
C LEU A 10 -21.40 20.49 -4.24
N TYR A 11 -21.86 21.59 -3.62
CA TYR A 11 -21.24 22.14 -2.41
C TYR A 11 -21.21 21.12 -1.25
N LEU A 12 -22.32 20.43 -0.99
CA LEU A 12 -22.36 19.40 0.05
C LEU A 12 -21.42 18.21 -0.26
N LYS A 13 -21.25 17.91 -1.54
CA LYS A 13 -20.34 16.88 -2.01
C LYS A 13 -18.88 17.27 -1.86
N ASP A 14 -18.53 18.51 -2.22
CA ASP A 14 -17.17 19.05 -2.15
C ASP A 14 -16.69 19.24 -0.70
N THR A 15 -17.63 19.47 0.23
CA THR A 15 -17.35 19.55 1.67
C THR A 15 -17.28 18.18 2.35
N GLU A 16 -17.55 17.08 1.62
CA GLU A 16 -17.65 15.71 2.14
C GLU A 16 -18.53 15.58 3.40
N SER A 17 -19.48 16.52 3.59
CA SER A 17 -20.19 16.58 4.85
C SER A 17 -21.22 15.46 4.95
N LYS A 18 -21.07 14.63 5.98
CA LYS A 18 -22.02 13.55 6.31
C LYS A 18 -23.11 14.00 7.28
N LYS A 19 -23.14 15.26 7.70
CA LYS A 19 -24.20 15.87 8.52
C LYS A 19 -24.51 17.26 8.00
N LEU A 20 -25.78 17.63 7.97
CA LEU A 20 -26.15 18.99 7.59
C LEU A 20 -26.01 19.92 8.79
N SER A 21 -25.31 21.04 8.60
CA SER A 21 -25.38 22.13 9.56
C SER A 21 -26.81 22.70 9.60
N SER A 22 -27.15 23.44 10.65
CA SER A 22 -28.44 24.14 10.72
C SER A 22 -28.66 25.05 9.51
N GLN A 23 -27.58 25.65 9.00
CA GLN A 23 -27.61 26.53 7.84
C GLN A 23 -27.85 25.76 6.54
N ASP A 24 -27.18 24.62 6.34
CA ASP A 24 -27.39 23.77 5.16
C ASP A 24 -28.80 23.16 5.15
N TRP A 25 -29.32 22.78 6.32
CA TRP A 25 -30.69 22.28 6.44
C TRP A 25 -31.72 23.35 6.09
N LYS A 26 -31.56 24.57 6.61
CA LYS A 26 -32.44 25.70 6.27
C LYS A 26 -32.41 26.01 4.77
N GLU A 27 -31.24 25.92 4.15
CA GLU A 27 -31.10 26.09 2.71
C GLU A 27 -31.77 24.95 1.93
N ALA A 28 -31.59 23.69 2.34
CA ALA A 28 -32.28 22.54 1.75
C ALA A 28 -33.82 22.71 1.81
N CYS A 29 -34.36 23.09 2.98
CA CYS A 29 -35.78 23.38 3.18
C CYS A 29 -36.29 24.52 2.28
N ARG A 30 -35.50 25.60 2.15
CA ARG A 30 -35.81 26.72 1.27
C ARG A 30 -35.83 26.28 -0.20
N LEU A 31 -34.83 25.52 -0.64
CA LEU A 31 -34.74 25.02 -2.01
C LEU A 31 -35.88 24.04 -2.35
N HIS A 32 -36.28 23.22 -1.39
CA HIS A 32 -37.40 22.28 -1.55
C HIS A 32 -38.75 23.02 -1.63
N SER A 33 -38.99 24.00 -0.75
CA SER A 33 -40.24 24.79 -0.73
C SER A 33 -40.38 25.75 -1.91
N THR A 34 -39.26 26.20 -2.49
CA THR A 34 -39.23 27.09 -3.67
C THR A 34 -39.02 26.35 -4.98
N ALA A 35 -39.09 25.01 -4.97
CA ALA A 35 -38.96 24.20 -6.17
C ALA A 35 -40.01 24.57 -7.22
N ASP A 36 -39.56 24.76 -8.46
CA ASP A 36 -40.41 25.12 -9.61
C ASP A 36 -41.27 23.94 -10.13
N SER A 37 -40.97 22.72 -9.70
CA SER A 37 -41.74 21.51 -10.02
C SER A 37 -41.53 20.40 -9.00
N GLU A 38 -42.44 19.43 -8.96
CA GLU A 38 -42.31 18.21 -8.15
C GLU A 38 -41.03 17.42 -8.53
N ASN A 39 -40.63 17.45 -9.80
CA ASN A 39 -39.39 16.82 -10.26
C ASN A 39 -38.14 17.50 -9.69
N SER A 40 -38.15 18.82 -9.57
CA SER A 40 -37.06 19.58 -8.96
C SER A 40 -36.96 19.28 -7.46
N ALA A 41 -38.09 19.22 -6.75
CA ALA A 41 -38.15 18.83 -5.34
C ALA A 41 -37.63 17.39 -5.12
N LYS A 42 -38.09 16.43 -5.94
CA LYS A 42 -37.60 15.04 -5.92
C LYS A 42 -36.10 14.95 -6.18
N ARG A 43 -35.56 15.75 -7.09
CA ARG A 43 -34.12 15.76 -7.41
C ARG A 43 -33.27 16.25 -6.23
N LEU A 44 -33.75 17.24 -5.48
CA LEU A 44 -33.12 17.66 -4.24
C LEU A 44 -33.18 16.56 -3.17
N THR A 45 -34.36 15.97 -2.94
CA THR A 45 -34.55 14.87 -1.97
C THR A 45 -33.64 13.69 -2.26
N LYS A 46 -33.55 13.27 -3.53
CA LYS A 46 -32.66 12.21 -3.97
C LYS A 46 -31.19 12.55 -3.81
N GLY A 47 -30.78 13.77 -4.20
CA GLY A 47 -29.40 14.20 -4.04
C GLY A 47 -28.95 14.26 -2.58
N LEU A 48 -29.84 14.70 -1.69
CA LEU A 48 -29.59 14.67 -0.24
C LEU A 48 -29.53 13.23 0.29
N ALA A 49 -30.38 12.34 -0.22
CA ALA A 49 -30.43 10.93 0.18
C ALA A 49 -29.10 10.22 -0.15
N ASP A 50 -28.62 10.43 -1.38
CA ASP A 50 -27.34 9.92 -1.86
C ASP A 50 -26.16 10.49 -1.06
N GLN A 51 -26.15 11.79 -0.77
CA GLN A 51 -25.05 12.45 -0.07
C GLN A 51 -24.99 12.08 1.43
N LEU A 52 -26.15 11.88 2.06
CA LEU A 52 -26.26 11.59 3.50
C LEU A 52 -26.37 10.08 3.81
N ASN A 53 -26.37 9.22 2.78
CA ASN A 53 -26.62 7.78 2.87
C ASN A 53 -27.94 7.42 3.57
N LEU A 54 -29.01 8.18 3.30
CA LEU A 54 -30.35 7.99 3.84
C LEU A 54 -31.33 7.56 2.74
N PRO A 55 -32.43 6.86 3.07
CA PRO A 55 -33.52 6.60 2.12
C PRO A 55 -34.23 7.89 1.68
N GLU A 56 -34.67 7.96 0.42
CA GLU A 56 -35.35 9.13 -0.15
C GLU A 56 -36.65 9.49 0.59
N ASP A 57 -37.39 8.48 1.05
CA ASP A 57 -38.61 8.62 1.84
C ASP A 57 -38.36 9.22 3.23
N CYS A 58 -37.22 8.90 3.86
CA CYS A 58 -36.82 9.53 5.12
C CYS A 58 -36.56 11.03 4.96
N ILE A 59 -35.91 11.46 3.89
CA ILE A 59 -35.68 12.89 3.63
C ILE A 59 -36.98 13.58 3.23
N GLY A 60 -37.75 12.96 2.33
CA GLY A 60 -39.02 13.46 1.83
C GLY A 60 -40.00 13.81 2.97
N GLN A 61 -40.15 12.92 3.96
CA GLN A 61 -41.06 13.12 5.10
C GLN A 61 -40.74 14.34 5.99
N TYR A 62 -39.51 14.84 5.96
CA TYR A 62 -39.05 15.95 6.80
C TYR A 62 -38.97 17.25 6.03
N ILE A 63 -38.45 17.20 4.81
CA ILE A 63 -38.24 18.38 3.97
C ILE A 63 -39.54 18.89 3.33
N SER A 64 -40.57 18.04 3.20
CA SER A 64 -41.88 18.41 2.64
C SER A 64 -42.85 19.05 3.66
N LYS A 65 -42.46 19.19 4.92
CA LYS A 65 -43.32 19.77 5.97
C LYS A 65 -43.28 21.30 5.94
N THR A 66 -44.41 21.93 6.23
CA THR A 66 -44.59 23.40 6.21
C THR A 66 -43.71 24.15 7.23
N ASP A 67 -43.18 23.45 8.25
CA ASP A 67 -42.30 23.97 9.30
C ASP A 67 -40.87 23.38 9.25
N CYS A 68 -40.46 22.84 8.10
CA CYS A 68 -39.24 22.05 7.97
C CYS A 68 -37.94 22.79 8.38
N SER A 69 -37.88 24.11 8.26
CA SER A 69 -36.71 24.92 8.64
C SER A 69 -36.57 25.21 10.14
N SER A 70 -37.49 24.70 10.98
CA SER A 70 -37.44 24.89 12.43
C SER A 70 -36.25 24.14 13.06
N ASP A 71 -35.63 24.75 14.07
CA ASP A 71 -34.49 24.13 14.76
C ASP A 71 -34.87 22.78 15.38
N THR A 72 -36.10 22.62 15.88
CA THR A 72 -36.64 21.34 16.39
C THR A 72 -36.66 20.24 15.32
N LYS A 73 -37.04 20.56 14.07
CA LYS A 73 -37.05 19.59 12.97
C LYS A 73 -35.64 19.25 12.50
N TRP A 74 -34.75 20.24 12.46
CA TRP A 74 -33.32 20.03 12.23
C TRP A 74 -32.72 19.08 13.28
N TYR A 75 -32.99 19.32 14.56
CA TYR A 75 -32.57 18.42 15.65
C TYR A 75 -33.15 17.01 15.49
N HIS A 76 -34.43 16.87 15.18
CA HIS A 76 -35.05 15.56 14.92
C HIS A 76 -34.49 14.86 13.68
N PHE A 77 -34.17 15.59 12.61
CA PHE A 77 -33.56 15.05 11.41
C PHE A 77 -32.14 14.54 11.67
N ASN A 78 -31.30 15.34 12.36
CA ASN A 78 -29.96 14.92 12.75
C ASN A 78 -30.00 13.76 13.75
N TYR A 79 -30.94 13.76 14.70
CA TYR A 79 -31.17 12.63 15.60
C TYR A 79 -31.57 11.36 14.83
N LEU A 80 -32.41 11.45 13.81
CA LEU A 80 -32.78 10.30 12.97
C LEU A 80 -31.65 9.85 12.05
N GLN A 81 -30.84 10.77 11.54
CA GLN A 81 -29.63 10.43 10.80
C GLN A 81 -28.63 9.66 11.68
N GLU A 82 -28.49 10.07 12.94
CA GLU A 82 -27.71 9.36 13.95
C GLU A 82 -28.31 7.98 14.24
N ASN A 83 -29.62 7.87 14.42
CA ASN A 83 -30.31 6.61 14.74
C ASN A 83 -30.45 5.63 13.56
N PHE A 84 -30.64 6.09 12.32
CA PHE A 84 -30.73 5.21 11.14
C PHE A 84 -29.40 4.53 10.84
N ASN A 85 -28.29 5.26 11.02
CA ASN A 85 -26.96 4.68 11.02
C ASN A 85 -26.77 3.70 12.20
N GLN A 86 -27.42 3.97 13.33
CA GLN A 86 -27.40 3.11 14.52
C GLN A 86 -28.20 1.81 14.36
N GLU A 87 -29.29 1.80 13.59
CA GLU A 87 -30.09 0.60 13.30
C GLU A 87 -29.33 -0.35 12.36
N LYS A 88 -28.76 0.17 11.26
CA LYS A 88 -27.88 -0.62 10.38
C LYS A 88 -26.66 -1.15 11.12
N LEU A 89 -26.07 -0.32 11.99
CA LEU A 89 -24.95 -0.72 12.85
C LEU A 89 -25.37 -1.79 13.85
N THR A 90 -26.55 -1.69 14.45
CA THR A 90 -27.10 -2.69 15.38
C THR A 90 -27.34 -4.02 14.67
N LEU A 91 -27.98 -4.01 13.50
CA LEU A 91 -28.19 -5.22 12.70
C LEU A 91 -26.87 -5.86 12.29
N PHE A 92 -25.89 -5.04 11.87
CA PHE A 92 -24.54 -5.49 11.58
C PHE A 92 -23.88 -6.12 12.82
N ALA A 93 -23.97 -5.47 13.99
CA ALA A 93 -23.38 -5.96 15.23
C ALA A 93 -24.02 -7.27 15.70
N ILE A 94 -25.33 -7.44 15.55
CA ILE A 94 -26.05 -8.69 15.83
C ILE A 94 -25.53 -9.81 14.91
N GLN A 95 -25.50 -9.56 13.60
CA GLN A 95 -24.98 -10.52 12.62
C GLN A 95 -23.51 -10.87 12.89
N ALA A 96 -22.68 -9.87 13.20
CA ALA A 96 -21.28 -10.06 13.52
C ALA A 96 -21.08 -10.88 14.81
N SER A 97 -21.85 -10.58 15.84
CA SER A 97 -21.80 -11.28 17.13
C SER A 97 -22.19 -12.74 16.97
N SER A 98 -23.14 -13.08 16.10
CA SER A 98 -23.49 -14.48 15.79
C SER A 98 -22.36 -15.27 15.11
N LEU A 99 -21.36 -14.59 14.55
CA LEU A 99 -20.20 -15.21 13.88
C LEU A 99 -18.98 -15.32 14.81
N LEU A 100 -19.06 -14.74 16.01
CA LEU A 100 -18.03 -14.76 17.03
C LEU A 100 -18.48 -15.67 18.18
N PRO A 101 -17.57 -16.32 18.93
CA PRO A 101 -17.92 -16.99 20.17
C PRO A 101 -18.55 -16.00 21.16
N ALA A 102 -19.52 -16.45 21.96
CA ALA A 102 -20.14 -15.62 22.99
C ALA A 102 -19.10 -15.10 24.01
N ASP A 103 -18.19 -15.97 24.44
CA ASP A 103 -17.05 -15.63 25.31
C ASP A 103 -15.79 -15.35 24.48
N ASN A 104 -15.86 -14.36 23.58
CA ASN A 104 -14.72 -14.00 22.73
C ASN A 104 -13.64 -13.18 23.47
N GLY A 105 -13.92 -12.66 24.67
CA GLY A 105 -12.98 -11.84 25.45
C GLY A 105 -12.58 -10.52 24.78
N LEU A 106 -13.26 -10.12 23.71
CA LEU A 106 -12.97 -8.89 22.96
C LEU A 106 -13.78 -7.72 23.52
N ASN A 107 -13.11 -6.60 23.77
CA ASN A 107 -13.78 -5.36 24.14
C ASN A 107 -14.26 -4.61 22.88
N LEU A 108 -15.45 -4.96 22.39
CA LEU A 108 -16.04 -4.41 21.17
C LEU A 108 -16.87 -3.16 21.49
N THR A 109 -16.20 -2.02 21.56
CA THR A 109 -16.85 -0.71 21.79
C THR A 109 -17.72 -0.31 20.59
N PRO A 110 -18.69 0.62 20.77
CA PRO A 110 -19.50 1.14 19.66
C PRO A 110 -18.66 1.68 18.49
N TYR A 111 -17.49 2.28 18.78
CA TYR A 111 -16.55 2.74 17.77
C TYR A 111 -15.96 1.59 16.94
N VAL A 112 -15.57 0.48 17.59
CA VAL A 112 -15.06 -0.71 16.88
C VAL A 112 -16.13 -1.28 15.94
N TRP A 113 -17.38 -1.35 16.40
CA TRP A 113 -18.49 -1.78 15.55
C TRP A 113 -18.70 -0.86 14.36
N PHE A 114 -18.67 0.46 14.58
CA PHE A 114 -18.84 1.44 13.53
C PHE A 114 -17.75 1.31 12.46
N GLU A 115 -16.48 1.20 12.87
CA GLU A 115 -15.37 1.03 11.93
C GLU A 115 -15.42 -0.31 11.17
N LEU A 116 -15.89 -1.39 11.82
CA LEU A 116 -16.13 -2.67 11.14
C LEU A 116 -17.26 -2.56 10.11
N TYR A 117 -18.38 -1.94 10.48
CA TYR A 117 -19.51 -1.74 9.58
C TYR A 117 -19.10 -0.88 8.39
N LYS A 118 -18.43 0.26 8.64
CA LYS A 118 -17.86 1.11 7.60
C LYS A 118 -16.99 0.30 6.66
N ARG A 119 -16.05 -0.49 7.16
CA ARG A 119 -15.18 -1.35 6.32
C ARG A 119 -15.96 -2.40 5.54
N PHE A 120 -17.02 -2.97 6.12
CA PHE A 120 -17.87 -3.98 5.50
C PHE A 120 -18.69 -3.40 4.35
N ASP A 121 -19.36 -2.28 4.62
CA ASP A 121 -20.19 -1.51 3.70
C ASP A 121 -19.36 -0.98 2.54
N THR A 122 -18.21 -0.35 2.85
CA THR A 122 -17.33 0.16 1.80
C THR A 122 -16.79 -0.97 0.90
N GLN A 123 -16.57 -2.18 1.42
CA GLN A 123 -16.12 -3.34 0.63
C GLN A 123 -17.24 -4.04 -0.17
N GLU A 124 -18.47 -3.52 -0.11
CA GLU A 124 -19.67 -4.07 -0.77
C GLU A 124 -19.83 -5.58 -0.59
N LYS A 125 -19.48 -6.09 0.60
CA LYS A 125 -19.59 -7.51 0.86
C LYS A 125 -21.06 -7.89 0.98
N LYS A 126 -21.53 -8.77 0.09
CA LYS A 126 -22.89 -9.33 0.17
C LYS A 126 -23.15 -10.14 1.44
N ARG A 127 -22.09 -10.67 2.07
CA ARG A 127 -22.18 -11.52 3.25
C ARG A 127 -21.06 -11.21 4.22
N LEU A 128 -21.42 -11.01 5.47
CA LEU A 128 -20.47 -10.93 6.58
C LEU A 128 -19.89 -12.33 6.84
N SER A 129 -18.58 -12.40 7.06
CA SER A 129 -17.89 -13.66 7.30
C SER A 129 -16.93 -13.56 8.47
N ARG A 130 -16.73 -14.67 9.17
CA ARG A 130 -15.77 -14.76 10.29
C ARG A 130 -14.34 -14.35 9.90
N PRO A 131 -13.80 -14.73 8.72
CA PRO A 131 -12.50 -14.24 8.27
C PRO A 131 -12.43 -12.71 8.08
N PHE A 132 -13.52 -12.08 7.63
CA PHE A 132 -13.58 -10.62 7.56
C PHE A 132 -13.48 -10.00 8.95
N LEU A 133 -14.27 -10.51 9.91
CA LEU A 133 -14.25 -10.04 11.29
C LEU A 133 -12.85 -10.24 11.91
N GLN A 134 -12.27 -11.43 11.80
CA GLN A 134 -10.94 -11.74 12.34
C GLN A 134 -9.85 -10.81 11.78
N LEU A 135 -9.86 -10.53 10.48
CA LEU A 135 -8.89 -9.64 9.85
C LEU A 135 -9.02 -8.20 10.34
N HIS A 136 -10.26 -7.68 10.37
CA HIS A 136 -10.48 -6.27 10.69
C HIS A 136 -10.47 -5.97 12.18
N LEU A 137 -10.86 -6.93 13.04
CA LEU A 137 -10.75 -6.85 14.49
C LEU A 137 -9.29 -6.88 14.95
N ALA A 138 -8.48 -7.80 14.42
CA ALA A 138 -7.04 -7.86 14.72
C ALA A 138 -6.38 -6.48 14.51
N ARG A 139 -6.77 -5.78 13.45
CA ARG A 139 -6.28 -4.42 13.17
C ARG A 139 -6.82 -3.37 14.12
N LEU A 140 -8.14 -3.29 14.28
CA LEU A 140 -8.76 -2.21 15.06
C LEU A 140 -8.33 -2.24 16.53
N GLN A 141 -8.02 -3.44 17.04
CA GLN A 141 -7.58 -3.63 18.42
C GLN A 141 -6.08 -3.89 18.54
N ASN A 142 -5.32 -3.79 17.45
CA ASN A 142 -3.88 -4.05 17.39
C ASN A 142 -3.48 -5.41 18.01
N LEU A 143 -4.28 -6.44 17.75
CA LEU A 143 -4.07 -7.81 18.21
C LEU A 143 -3.33 -8.62 17.14
N ASN A 144 -2.46 -9.54 17.58
CA ASN A 144 -1.88 -10.53 16.68
C ASN A 144 -3.01 -11.41 16.09
N HIS A 145 -3.06 -11.50 14.76
CA HIS A 145 -4.14 -12.18 14.04
C HIS A 145 -4.26 -13.67 14.38
N ASP A 146 -3.14 -14.38 14.56
CA ASP A 146 -3.14 -15.80 14.89
C ASP A 146 -3.62 -16.01 16.33
N ASN A 147 -3.19 -15.15 17.26
CA ASN A 147 -3.66 -15.16 18.64
C ASN A 147 -5.17 -14.88 18.70
N LEU A 148 -5.66 -13.94 17.89
CA LEU A 148 -7.08 -13.66 17.76
C LEU A 148 -7.85 -14.85 17.18
N ILE A 149 -7.34 -15.50 16.12
CA ILE A 149 -7.96 -16.71 15.57
C ILE A 149 -8.02 -17.82 16.63
N ALA A 150 -6.93 -18.02 17.38
CA ALA A 150 -6.86 -19.02 18.43
C ALA A 150 -7.83 -18.72 19.59
N ALA A 151 -7.90 -17.46 20.05
CA ALA A 151 -8.85 -17.03 21.08
C ALA A 151 -10.30 -17.13 20.61
N LEU A 152 -10.55 -16.83 19.33
CA LEU A 152 -11.85 -16.96 18.72
C LEU A 152 -12.16 -18.38 18.26
N ALA A 153 -11.26 -19.36 18.38
CA ALA A 153 -11.55 -20.72 17.97
C ALA A 153 -12.54 -21.33 18.98
N GLU A 154 -13.70 -21.78 18.51
CA GLU A 154 -14.60 -22.57 19.36
C GLU A 154 -13.85 -23.83 19.85
N LYS A 155 -14.02 -24.17 21.13
CA LYS A 155 -13.66 -25.49 21.66
C LYS A 155 -14.49 -26.54 20.91
N LYS A 156 -13.99 -27.00 19.77
CA LYS A 156 -14.62 -28.10 19.05
C LYS A 156 -14.66 -29.31 20.00
N PRO A 157 -15.80 -30.02 20.13
CA PRO A 157 -15.76 -31.35 20.73
C PRO A 157 -14.75 -32.18 19.94
N ARG A 158 -13.86 -32.89 20.66
CA ARG A 158 -12.87 -33.79 20.05
C ARG A 158 -13.61 -34.74 19.12
N ARG A 159 -13.55 -34.51 17.81
CA ARG A 159 -13.91 -35.54 16.84
C ARG A 159 -12.91 -36.66 17.05
N SER A 160 -13.40 -37.87 17.31
CA SER A 160 -12.59 -39.07 17.26
C SER A 160 -11.90 -39.10 15.90
N CYS A 161 -10.58 -39.09 15.91
CA CYS A 161 -9.78 -39.12 14.69
C CYS A 161 -10.08 -40.42 13.94
N THR A 162 -10.43 -40.31 12.66
CA THR A 162 -10.29 -41.41 11.71
C THR A 162 -8.82 -41.87 11.66
N PRO A 163 -8.56 -43.17 11.44
CA PRO A 163 -7.23 -43.76 11.56
C PRO A 163 -6.21 -43.07 10.66
N PHE A 164 -5.04 -42.89 11.24
CA PHE A 164 -3.88 -42.21 10.69
C PHE A 164 -3.24 -43.11 9.62
N PHE A 165 -3.75 -43.09 8.38
CA PHE A 165 -2.97 -43.62 7.28
C PHE A 165 -1.69 -42.80 7.16
N HIS A 166 -0.53 -43.45 7.29
CA HIS A 166 0.78 -42.88 7.02
C HIS A 166 0.88 -42.49 5.54
N SER A 167 0.24 -41.38 5.20
CA SER A 167 0.59 -40.64 3.99
C SER A 167 1.95 -40.03 4.28
N GLN A 168 2.96 -40.46 3.53
CA GLN A 168 4.23 -39.76 3.50
C GLN A 168 3.94 -38.26 3.33
N PRO A 169 4.63 -37.38 4.08
CA PRO A 169 4.42 -35.95 3.92
C PRO A 169 4.54 -35.63 2.43
N PRO A 170 3.55 -34.98 1.80
CA PRO A 170 3.63 -34.66 0.39
C PRO A 170 4.95 -33.94 0.18
N GLN A 171 5.83 -34.51 -0.65
CA GLN A 171 7.10 -33.88 -0.98
C GLN A 171 6.77 -32.45 -1.40
N LYS A 172 7.19 -31.48 -0.58
CA LYS A 172 7.07 -30.07 -0.93
C LYS A 172 7.83 -29.95 -2.24
N ARG A 173 7.11 -29.84 -3.37
CA ARG A 173 7.71 -29.45 -4.64
C ARG A 173 8.42 -28.13 -4.33
N LYS A 174 9.76 -28.16 -4.30
CA LYS A 174 10.54 -26.94 -4.42
C LYS A 174 10.06 -26.33 -5.73
N ARG A 175 9.26 -25.27 -5.65
CA ARG A 175 9.10 -24.38 -6.80
C ARG A 175 10.52 -23.93 -7.09
N GLN A 176 11.13 -24.45 -8.16
CA GLN A 176 12.30 -23.83 -8.74
C GLN A 176 11.84 -22.41 -9.06
N ALA A 177 12.33 -21.46 -8.26
CA ALA A 177 12.46 -20.12 -8.79
C ALA A 177 13.43 -20.31 -9.96
N GLU A 178 12.93 -20.28 -11.19
CA GLU A 178 13.79 -20.13 -12.35
C GLU A 178 14.48 -18.77 -12.18
N GLU A 179 15.64 -18.83 -11.54
CA GLU A 179 16.70 -17.86 -11.67
C GLU A 179 17.27 -18.03 -13.07
N GLU A 180 16.64 -17.40 -14.06
CA GLU A 180 17.47 -16.71 -15.05
C GLU A 180 18.05 -15.49 -14.33
N ILE A 181 19.08 -15.73 -13.50
CA ILE A 181 20.06 -14.70 -13.22
C ILE A 181 20.82 -14.56 -14.53
N ASP A 182 20.36 -13.62 -15.35
CA ASP A 182 21.18 -13.05 -16.39
C ASP A 182 22.45 -12.48 -15.71
N TYR A 183 23.58 -13.17 -15.88
CA TYR A 183 24.91 -12.71 -15.49
C TYR A 183 25.39 -11.53 -16.37
N SER A 184 24.47 -10.79 -16.98
CA SER A 184 24.77 -9.56 -17.68
C SER A 184 25.62 -8.65 -16.79
N THR A 185 26.60 -8.04 -17.45
CA THR A 185 27.54 -7.05 -16.92
C THR A 185 26.89 -6.14 -15.88
N ASN A 186 27.63 -5.81 -14.82
CA ASN A 186 27.17 -4.86 -13.81
C ASN A 186 26.75 -3.53 -14.45
N ARG A 187 25.47 -3.16 -14.29
CA ARG A 187 24.86 -1.99 -14.94
C ARG A 187 24.95 -0.72 -14.11
N LEU A 188 25.55 -0.81 -12.92
CA LEU A 188 25.64 0.32 -11.99
C LEU A 188 26.72 1.30 -12.43
N ILE A 189 26.45 2.56 -12.11
CA ILE A 189 27.36 3.68 -12.30
C ILE A 189 27.55 4.36 -10.95
N LEU A 190 28.77 4.34 -10.41
CA LEU A 190 29.13 5.12 -9.24
C LEU A 190 29.34 6.58 -9.66
N ALA A 191 28.58 7.49 -9.06
CA ALA A 191 28.79 8.92 -9.24
C ALA A 191 30.14 9.31 -8.63
N LYS A 192 31.09 9.77 -9.45
CA LYS A 192 32.44 10.13 -9.01
C LYS A 192 32.38 11.38 -8.11
N THR A 193 32.83 11.25 -6.86
CA THR A 193 32.98 12.36 -5.91
C THR A 193 34.25 12.16 -5.08
N ASP A 194 34.78 13.22 -4.48
CA ASP A 194 35.95 13.10 -3.60
C ASP A 194 35.62 12.31 -2.31
N SER A 195 34.36 12.36 -1.88
CA SER A 195 33.85 11.68 -0.69
C SER A 195 33.86 10.15 -0.79
N ASN A 196 33.90 9.59 -2.00
CA ASN A 196 33.77 8.14 -2.23
C ASN A 196 35.00 7.47 -2.82
N THR A 197 36.15 8.15 -2.84
CA THR A 197 37.44 7.63 -3.31
C THR A 197 37.80 6.26 -2.71
N PHE A 198 37.49 6.04 -1.43
CA PHE A 198 37.73 4.77 -0.72
C PHE A 198 37.07 3.54 -1.37
N CYS A 199 35.95 3.71 -2.08
CA CYS A 199 35.20 2.61 -2.69
C CYS A 199 35.35 2.54 -4.22
N GLN A 200 35.99 3.53 -4.86
CA GLN A 200 36.10 3.59 -6.33
C GLN A 200 36.83 2.37 -6.91
N SER A 201 38.05 2.06 -6.46
CA SER A 201 38.81 0.91 -7.01
C SER A 201 38.11 -0.44 -6.74
N PRO A 202 37.69 -0.76 -5.50
CA PRO A 202 37.01 -2.03 -5.22
C PRO A 202 35.73 -2.24 -6.05
N LEU A 203 34.95 -1.17 -6.26
CA LEU A 203 33.71 -1.27 -7.05
C LEU A 203 33.99 -1.36 -8.55
N LYS A 204 35.06 -0.72 -9.05
CA LYS A 204 35.51 -0.87 -10.45
C LYS A 204 35.89 -2.33 -10.76
N ASP A 205 36.53 -3.02 -9.84
CA ASP A 205 36.91 -4.44 -9.97
C ASP A 205 35.67 -5.36 -10.03
N LYS A 206 34.55 -4.92 -9.45
CA LYS A 206 33.22 -5.56 -9.56
C LYS A 206 32.47 -5.19 -10.85
N GLY A 207 33.13 -4.48 -11.77
CA GLY A 207 32.57 -4.05 -13.04
C GLY A 207 31.66 -2.82 -12.97
N VAL A 208 31.64 -2.10 -11.84
CA VAL A 208 30.89 -0.84 -11.72
C VAL A 208 31.58 0.25 -12.55
N ARG A 209 30.82 1.00 -13.33
CA ARG A 209 31.36 2.16 -14.07
C ARG A 209 31.49 3.34 -13.14
N ILE A 210 32.61 4.06 -13.18
CA ILE A 210 32.79 5.31 -12.43
C ILE A 210 32.64 6.46 -13.40
N ALA A 211 31.71 7.38 -13.15
CA ALA A 211 31.49 8.53 -14.01
C ALA A 211 30.96 9.73 -13.22
N GLU A 212 31.25 10.92 -13.71
CA GLU A 212 30.59 12.14 -13.25
C GLU A 212 29.15 12.15 -13.79
N ILE A 213 28.18 12.40 -12.90
CA ILE A 213 26.77 12.51 -13.26
C ILE A 213 26.39 13.98 -13.25
N GLN A 214 26.04 14.50 -14.42
CA GLN A 214 25.49 15.85 -14.53
C GLN A 214 24.03 15.81 -14.10
N PRO A 215 23.62 16.54 -13.04
CA PRO A 215 22.23 16.60 -12.64
C PRO A 215 21.37 17.17 -13.77
N GLN A 216 20.21 16.57 -14.00
CA GLN A 216 19.23 17.10 -14.94
C GLN A 216 18.00 17.55 -14.16
N SER A 217 17.51 18.75 -14.45
CA SER A 217 16.21 19.19 -13.92
C SER A 217 15.15 18.14 -14.29
N PRO A 218 14.27 17.74 -13.36
CA PRO A 218 13.15 16.88 -13.70
C PRO A 218 12.42 17.49 -14.90
N ARG A 219 12.08 16.69 -15.92
CA ARG A 219 11.23 17.23 -17.00
C ARG A 219 9.92 17.65 -16.35
N GLU A 220 9.41 18.84 -16.66
CA GLU A 220 8.15 19.37 -16.10
C GLU A 220 6.97 18.39 -16.23
N SER A 221 7.03 17.47 -17.20
CA SER A 221 6.03 16.42 -17.43
C SER A 221 6.24 15.13 -16.64
N SER A 222 7.40 14.90 -16.00
CA SER A 222 7.72 13.58 -15.46
C SER A 222 7.18 13.34 -14.06
N GLY A 223 6.99 14.37 -13.21
CA GLY A 223 6.47 14.18 -11.83
C GLY A 223 7.25 13.15 -10.98
N THR A 224 8.38 12.66 -11.50
CA THR A 224 9.18 11.59 -10.94
C THR A 224 10.07 12.18 -9.88
N TYR A 225 9.86 11.80 -8.62
CA TYR A 225 10.72 12.15 -7.50
C TYR A 225 12.11 11.48 -7.58
N ILE A 226 12.33 10.58 -8.54
CA ILE A 226 13.64 9.97 -8.76
C ILE A 226 14.58 11.03 -9.37
N LYS A 227 15.72 11.27 -8.71
CA LYS A 227 16.81 12.09 -9.23
C LYS A 227 17.29 11.54 -10.59
N VAL A 228 17.23 12.37 -11.62
CA VAL A 228 17.67 12.05 -12.99
C VAL A 228 18.94 12.84 -13.31
N GLY A 229 19.83 12.25 -14.09
CA GLY A 229 21.07 12.87 -14.52
C GLY A 229 21.56 12.31 -15.85
N ARG A 230 22.66 12.86 -16.34
CA ARG A 230 23.33 12.41 -17.57
C ARG A 230 24.75 11.95 -17.29
N THR A 231 25.11 10.86 -17.93
CA THR A 231 26.50 10.40 -18.01
C THR A 231 27.30 11.25 -19.01
N PRO A 232 28.65 11.20 -19.01
CA PRO A 232 29.49 11.99 -19.94
C PRO A 232 29.24 11.71 -21.44
N GLY A 233 28.58 10.60 -21.78
CA GLY A 233 28.11 10.30 -23.13
C GLY A 233 26.69 10.77 -23.44
N GLY A 234 26.09 11.62 -22.61
CA GLY A 234 24.76 12.19 -22.78
C GLY A 234 23.60 11.23 -22.47
N ARG A 235 23.87 9.97 -22.10
CA ARG A 235 22.83 8.98 -21.77
C ARG A 235 22.21 9.30 -20.41
N GLU A 236 20.89 9.26 -20.36
CA GLU A 236 20.10 9.44 -19.15
C GLU A 236 20.33 8.30 -18.15
N ALA A 237 20.44 8.67 -16.88
CA ALA A 237 20.58 7.78 -15.75
C ALA A 237 19.67 8.25 -14.62
N ARG A 238 19.26 7.29 -13.79
CA ARG A 238 18.43 7.49 -12.61
C ARG A 238 19.11 6.93 -11.37
N LEU A 239 18.91 7.60 -10.24
CA LEU A 239 19.40 7.11 -8.96
C LEU A 239 18.69 5.78 -8.62
N ALA A 240 19.46 4.76 -8.25
CA ALA A 240 18.95 3.45 -7.87
C ALA A 240 19.23 3.15 -6.39
N TYR A 241 20.39 3.59 -5.90
CA TYR A 241 20.85 3.36 -4.55
C TYR A 241 21.68 4.54 -4.03
N ARG A 242 21.51 4.90 -2.76
CA ARG A 242 22.27 5.96 -2.10
C ARG A 242 22.62 5.57 -0.68
N THR A 243 23.85 5.86 -0.29
CA THR A 243 24.33 5.87 1.09
C THR A 243 24.70 7.30 1.48
N GLU A 244 25.25 7.49 2.68
CA GLU A 244 25.75 8.79 3.13
C GLU A 244 26.91 9.31 2.29
N THR A 245 27.73 8.42 1.71
CA THR A 245 28.95 8.83 1.00
C THR A 245 28.88 8.64 -0.51
N SER A 246 27.96 7.81 -1.00
CA SER A 246 27.98 7.30 -2.36
C SER A 246 26.58 7.25 -3.00
N GLU A 247 26.52 7.55 -4.30
CA GLU A 247 25.32 7.39 -5.12
C GLU A 247 25.61 6.40 -6.26
N LEU A 248 24.79 5.36 -6.36
CA LEU A 248 24.81 4.40 -7.47
C LEU A 248 23.60 4.62 -8.38
N TRP A 249 23.91 4.78 -9.65
CA TRP A 249 22.98 5.11 -10.71
C TRP A 249 22.81 3.91 -11.65
N THR A 250 21.65 3.85 -12.30
CA THR A 250 21.39 2.94 -13.41
C THR A 250 20.99 3.76 -14.62
N HIS A 251 21.29 3.28 -15.82
CA HIS A 251 20.70 3.88 -17.01
C HIS A 251 19.17 3.83 -16.91
N SER A 252 18.50 4.88 -17.38
CA SER A 252 17.04 4.88 -17.46
C SER A 252 16.59 3.64 -18.24
N THR A 253 15.73 2.83 -17.62
CA THR A 253 15.14 1.67 -18.28
C THR A 253 14.36 2.20 -19.49
N PRO A 254 14.64 1.73 -20.73
CA PRO A 254 13.86 2.15 -21.88
C PRO A 254 12.40 1.74 -21.70
N ASP A 255 11.47 2.51 -22.25
CA ASP A 255 10.10 2.04 -22.42
C ASP A 255 10.10 0.77 -23.29
N ASN A 256 9.17 -0.14 -23.03
CA ASN A 256 9.07 -1.42 -23.75
C ASN A 256 9.30 -1.23 -25.26
N ASN A 257 10.37 -1.87 -25.74
CA ASN A 257 10.71 -1.98 -27.15
C ASN A 257 10.63 -3.47 -27.51
N PRO A 258 10.18 -3.86 -28.72
CA PRO A 258 10.17 -5.26 -29.15
C PRO A 258 11.48 -6.03 -28.93
N HIS A 259 12.62 -5.34 -28.78
CA HIS A 259 13.92 -5.97 -28.50
C HIS A 259 14.32 -6.07 -27.02
N PHE A 260 13.57 -5.45 -26.08
CA PHE A 260 13.95 -5.43 -24.66
C PHE A 260 12.75 -5.23 -23.72
N ASN A 261 12.62 -6.09 -22.70
CA ASN A 261 11.62 -5.95 -21.63
C ASN A 261 12.01 -4.81 -20.68
N GLY A 262 11.45 -3.63 -20.93
CA GLY A 262 11.76 -2.37 -20.28
C GLY A 262 10.80 -2.00 -19.15
N ALA A 263 10.58 -0.71 -18.97
CA ALA A 263 9.54 -0.20 -18.09
C ALA A 263 8.22 -0.14 -18.86
N LEU A 264 7.14 -0.57 -18.21
CA LEU A 264 5.81 -0.39 -18.75
C LEU A 264 5.45 1.09 -18.71
N ARG A 265 5.02 1.60 -19.86
CA ARG A 265 4.42 2.92 -19.94
C ARG A 265 3.00 2.83 -19.37
N VAL A 266 2.76 3.51 -18.26
CA VAL A 266 1.45 3.58 -17.59
C VAL A 266 0.88 4.98 -17.81
N PRO A 267 0.07 5.20 -18.85
CA PRO A 267 -0.51 6.51 -19.09
C PRO A 267 -1.45 6.93 -17.96
N GLY A 268 -1.54 8.25 -17.74
CA GLY A 268 -2.50 8.85 -16.83
C GLY A 268 -3.92 8.47 -17.24
N GLN A 269 -4.71 7.90 -16.32
CA GLN A 269 -6.14 7.67 -16.53
C GLN A 269 -6.96 8.52 -15.60
N SER A 270 -8.06 9.07 -16.10
CA SER A 270 -9.00 9.80 -15.26
C SER A 270 -9.67 8.84 -14.26
N VAL A 271 -9.98 9.36 -13.08
CA VAL A 271 -10.78 8.63 -12.07
C VAL A 271 -12.10 8.13 -12.66
N ALA A 272 -12.72 8.88 -13.58
CA ALA A 272 -13.95 8.46 -14.26
C ALA A 272 -13.75 7.21 -15.14
N THR A 273 -12.67 7.16 -15.91
CA THR A 273 -12.30 6.00 -16.74
C THR A 273 -12.06 4.76 -15.88
N LEU A 274 -11.36 4.93 -14.76
CA LEU A 274 -11.10 3.85 -13.83
C LEU A 274 -12.39 3.36 -13.13
N LYS A 275 -13.32 4.25 -12.78
CA LYS A 275 -14.64 3.90 -12.21
C LYS A 275 -15.53 3.13 -13.20
N ALA A 276 -15.33 3.33 -14.51
CA ALA A 276 -16.04 2.56 -15.52
C ALA A 276 -15.59 1.09 -15.56
N ARG A 277 -14.32 0.80 -15.21
CA ARG A 277 -13.78 -0.56 -15.16
C ARG A 277 -13.90 -1.22 -13.80
N PHE A 278 -13.71 -0.45 -12.73
CA PHE A 278 -13.80 -0.94 -11.36
C PHE A 278 -15.00 -0.33 -10.66
N LYS A 279 -15.88 -1.18 -10.15
CA LYS A 279 -17.04 -0.74 -9.35
C LYS A 279 -16.64 0.16 -8.18
N ARG A 280 -15.46 -0.09 -7.61
CA ARG A 280 -14.85 0.74 -6.56
C ARG A 280 -13.38 0.98 -6.85
N ILE A 281 -12.99 2.24 -6.80
CA ILE A 281 -11.59 2.66 -6.74
C ILE A 281 -11.16 2.65 -5.28
N TRP A 282 -10.03 2.02 -5.00
CA TRP A 282 -9.38 2.03 -3.69
C TRP A 282 -8.52 3.28 -3.52
N GLU A 283 -8.30 3.67 -2.28
CA GLU A 283 -7.35 4.73 -1.95
C GLU A 283 -5.93 4.29 -2.30
N ARG A 284 -5.12 5.25 -2.73
CA ARG A 284 -3.69 5.04 -2.98
C ARG A 284 -2.99 4.79 -1.65
N ALA A 285 -2.09 3.80 -1.63
CA ALA A 285 -1.22 3.59 -0.47
C ALA A 285 -0.34 4.81 -0.26
N GLY A 286 -0.38 5.37 0.96
CA GLY A 286 0.46 6.48 1.38
C GLY A 286 1.86 6.04 1.81
N LYS A 287 2.59 6.98 2.44
CA LYS A 287 3.87 6.70 3.10
C LYS A 287 3.66 5.74 4.27
N VAL A 288 4.50 4.72 4.36
CA VAL A 288 4.49 3.73 5.45
C VAL A 288 5.84 3.76 6.18
N THR A 289 5.80 3.76 7.51
CA THR A 289 7.00 3.69 8.36
C THR A 289 6.86 2.50 9.31
N PHE A 290 7.97 1.78 9.53
CA PHE A 290 8.00 0.57 10.32
C PHE A 290 9.38 0.33 10.93
N THR A 291 9.44 -0.48 11.98
CA THR A 291 10.69 -0.89 12.65
C THR A 291 10.77 -2.40 12.66
N ALA A 292 11.70 -2.96 11.88
CA ALA A 292 11.97 -4.39 11.81
C ALA A 292 12.93 -4.82 12.92
N THR A 293 12.61 -5.92 13.60
CA THR A 293 13.46 -6.55 14.62
C THR A 293 13.65 -8.03 14.34
N LEU A 294 14.71 -8.63 14.89
CA LEU A 294 14.94 -10.07 14.77
C LEU A 294 13.78 -10.89 15.33
N HIS A 295 13.23 -10.48 16.49
CA HIS A 295 12.07 -11.11 17.12
C HIS A 295 10.85 -11.18 16.18
N GLN A 296 10.54 -10.08 15.47
CA GLN A 296 9.44 -10.08 14.51
C GLN A 296 9.68 -11.04 13.34
N ILE A 297 10.92 -11.14 12.86
CA ILE A 297 11.28 -12.09 11.80
C ILE A 297 11.01 -13.52 12.28
N GLU A 298 11.48 -13.86 13.48
CA GLU A 298 11.30 -15.19 14.08
C GLU A 298 9.82 -15.53 14.28
N GLU A 299 9.02 -14.58 14.78
CA GLU A 299 7.58 -14.76 14.97
C GLU A 299 6.81 -14.91 13.64
N ASN A 300 7.24 -14.22 12.58
CA ASN A 300 6.45 -14.08 11.35
C ASN A 300 6.94 -14.98 10.19
N GLN A 301 8.10 -15.64 10.30
CA GLN A 301 8.75 -16.38 9.20
C GLN A 301 7.86 -17.43 8.51
N ASN A 302 6.88 -17.99 9.24
CA ASN A 302 5.97 -19.02 8.74
C ASN A 302 4.50 -18.59 8.70
N LYS A 303 4.20 -17.31 8.96
CA LYS A 303 2.83 -16.82 8.96
C LYS A 303 2.29 -16.74 7.53
N LYS A 304 1.09 -17.30 7.35
CA LYS A 304 0.37 -17.21 6.08
C LYS A 304 -0.30 -15.85 5.97
N ARG A 305 -0.55 -15.41 4.73
CA ARG A 305 -1.40 -14.25 4.48
C ARG A 305 -2.78 -14.49 5.10
N PRO A 306 -3.33 -13.53 5.86
CA PRO A 306 -4.61 -13.72 6.53
C PRO A 306 -5.79 -13.77 5.55
N CYS A 307 -5.65 -13.20 4.35
CA CYS A 307 -6.62 -13.35 3.27
C CYS A 307 -5.94 -13.28 1.89
N SER A 308 -6.71 -13.45 0.81
CA SER A 308 -6.21 -13.22 -0.54
C SER A 308 -6.19 -11.72 -0.88
N GLN A 309 -5.22 -11.28 -1.67
CA GLN A 309 -5.15 -9.87 -2.12
C GLN A 309 -6.35 -9.49 -2.99
N PHE A 310 -6.92 -10.45 -3.73
CA PHE A 310 -8.20 -10.26 -4.42
C PHE A 310 -9.35 -9.93 -3.46
N SER A 311 -9.34 -10.43 -2.22
CA SER A 311 -10.34 -10.06 -1.22
C SER A 311 -10.20 -8.61 -0.74
N ILE A 312 -9.00 -8.02 -0.86
CA ILE A 312 -8.69 -6.64 -0.47
C ILE A 312 -9.07 -5.67 -1.58
N PHE A 313 -8.69 -5.98 -2.82
CA PHE A 313 -8.84 -5.05 -3.96
C PHE A 313 -10.02 -5.37 -4.88
N ARG A 314 -10.57 -6.59 -4.83
CA ARG A 314 -11.60 -7.10 -5.75
C ARG A 314 -11.22 -7.02 -7.24
N ALA A 315 -9.92 -6.91 -7.52
CA ALA A 315 -9.33 -6.88 -8.85
C ALA A 315 -8.04 -7.71 -8.85
N ALA A 316 -7.73 -8.38 -9.97
CA ALA A 316 -6.39 -8.89 -10.17
C ALA A 316 -5.44 -7.73 -10.47
N CYS A 317 -4.15 -7.87 -10.12
CA CYS A 317 -3.20 -6.80 -10.39
C CYS A 317 -3.07 -6.52 -11.89
N LYS A 318 -3.11 -7.57 -12.73
CA LYS A 318 -3.14 -7.47 -14.19
C LYS A 318 -4.24 -6.52 -14.69
N ASP A 319 -5.47 -6.69 -14.20
CA ASP A 319 -6.62 -5.86 -14.58
C ASP A 319 -6.39 -4.37 -14.30
N VAL A 320 -5.64 -4.05 -13.24
CA VAL A 320 -5.27 -2.65 -12.90
C VAL A 320 -4.34 -2.07 -13.96
N PHE A 321 -3.33 -2.83 -14.40
CA PHE A 321 -2.45 -2.40 -15.49
C PHE A 321 -3.23 -2.22 -16.80
N GLU A 322 -4.12 -3.15 -17.16
CA GLU A 322 -4.97 -3.03 -18.36
C GLU A 322 -5.92 -1.84 -18.30
N ALA A 323 -6.48 -1.56 -17.12
CA ALA A 323 -7.34 -0.39 -16.91
C ALA A 323 -6.58 0.93 -17.06
N HIS A 324 -5.27 0.91 -16.80
CA HIS A 324 -4.37 2.01 -17.10
C HIS A 324 -3.94 2.09 -18.57
N GLY A 325 -4.48 1.24 -19.45
CA GLY A 325 -4.15 1.26 -20.88
C GLY A 325 -2.82 0.61 -21.22
N VAL A 326 -2.27 -0.21 -20.32
CA VAL A 326 -1.14 -1.07 -20.65
C VAL A 326 -1.66 -2.21 -21.52
N GLU A 327 -1.11 -2.32 -22.73
CA GLU A 327 -1.35 -3.47 -23.59
C GLU A 327 -0.64 -4.68 -23.01
N ILE A 328 -1.42 -5.70 -22.65
CA ILE A 328 -0.93 -6.95 -22.10
C ILE A 328 -1.34 -8.04 -23.07
N ASP A 329 -0.36 -8.69 -23.70
CA ASP A 329 -0.62 -9.79 -24.61
C ASP A 329 -1.52 -10.85 -23.97
N ALA A 330 -2.40 -11.45 -24.77
CA ALA A 330 -3.28 -12.52 -24.30
C ALA A 330 -2.49 -13.70 -23.71
N GLU A 331 -1.26 -13.93 -24.22
CA GLU A 331 -0.32 -14.96 -23.77
C GLU A 331 0.46 -14.56 -22.51
N SER A 332 0.47 -13.27 -22.14
CA SER A 332 1.13 -12.79 -20.93
C SER A 332 0.41 -13.33 -19.69
N THR A 333 1.12 -14.19 -18.96
CA THR A 333 0.61 -14.82 -17.74
C THR A 333 0.37 -13.78 -16.64
N GLY A 334 -0.72 -13.93 -15.89
CA GLY A 334 -1.02 -13.06 -14.74
C GLY A 334 0.09 -13.00 -13.68
N HIS A 335 1.08 -13.89 -13.74
CA HIS A 335 2.25 -13.90 -12.87
C HIS A 335 3.23 -12.75 -13.10
N MET A 336 3.10 -11.98 -14.17
CA MET A 336 3.94 -10.80 -14.43
C MET A 336 3.57 -9.59 -13.58
N PHE A 337 2.38 -9.59 -12.95
CA PHE A 337 1.84 -8.47 -12.19
C PHE A 337 1.48 -8.92 -10.78
N HIS A 338 1.97 -8.18 -9.79
CA HIS A 338 1.88 -8.56 -8.38
C HIS A 338 1.26 -7.43 -7.57
N TRP A 339 0.38 -7.82 -6.66
CA TRP A 339 0.05 -7.00 -5.52
C TRP A 339 1.24 -7.09 -4.56
N THR A 340 2.06 -6.06 -4.55
CA THR A 340 3.35 -6.00 -3.86
C THR A 340 3.19 -5.32 -2.52
N HIS A 341 3.62 -5.99 -1.46
CA HIS A 341 3.67 -5.39 -0.14
C HIS A 341 4.74 -4.29 -0.11
N LEU A 342 4.41 -3.13 0.45
CA LEU A 342 5.40 -2.08 0.69
C LEU A 342 6.43 -2.53 1.73
N ILE A 343 6.00 -3.34 2.71
CA ILE A 343 6.87 -4.01 3.68
C ILE A 343 6.44 -5.47 3.81
N ALA A 344 7.41 -6.38 3.71
CA ALA A 344 7.18 -7.82 3.81
C ALA A 344 6.39 -8.20 5.07
N LEU A 345 5.48 -9.18 4.93
CA LEU A 345 4.75 -9.72 6.08
C LEU A 345 5.67 -10.35 7.13
N PHE A 346 6.75 -11.00 6.69
CA PHE A 346 7.70 -11.63 7.62
C PHE A 346 8.53 -10.59 8.38
N LEU A 347 8.64 -9.36 7.86
CA LEU A 347 9.22 -8.24 8.61
C LEU A 347 8.21 -7.63 9.57
N GLY A 348 6.92 -7.95 9.48
CA GLY A 348 5.84 -7.38 10.29
C GLY A 348 4.98 -6.34 9.56
N GLY A 349 5.09 -6.25 8.23
CA GLY A 349 4.24 -5.39 7.41
C GLY A 349 2.75 -5.76 7.45
N GLY A 350 1.88 -4.79 7.15
CA GLY A 350 0.43 -4.98 7.09
C GLY A 350 -0.06 -5.73 5.84
N HIS A 351 -1.31 -6.22 5.86
CA HIS A 351 -1.96 -6.88 4.72
C HIS A 351 -3.28 -6.21 4.29
N ASP A 352 -3.25 -4.94 3.92
CA ASP A 352 -4.40 -4.10 3.57
C ASP A 352 -4.11 -3.22 2.35
N GLN A 353 -5.10 -2.41 1.96
CA GLN A 353 -5.01 -1.46 0.86
C GLN A 353 -3.89 -0.43 1.05
N GLN A 354 -3.57 -0.07 2.29
CA GLN A 354 -2.53 0.93 2.59
C GLN A 354 -1.11 0.32 2.63
N SER A 355 -1.00 -1.00 2.71
CA SER A 355 0.29 -1.72 2.80
C SER A 355 0.69 -2.42 1.50
N VAL A 356 -0.13 -2.34 0.45
CA VAL A 356 0.04 -3.11 -0.79
C VAL A 356 -0.23 -2.22 -2.00
N VAL A 357 0.64 -2.31 -3.01
CA VAL A 357 0.56 -1.55 -4.26
C VAL A 357 0.60 -2.48 -5.47
N ALA A 358 0.11 -2.00 -6.61
CA ALA A 358 0.28 -2.70 -7.87
C ALA A 358 1.71 -2.50 -8.40
N ALA A 359 2.40 -3.58 -8.76
CA ALA A 359 3.72 -3.53 -9.37
C ALA A 359 3.95 -4.73 -10.30
N THR A 360 5.00 -4.66 -11.10
CA THR A 360 5.48 -5.82 -11.87
C THR A 360 6.15 -6.84 -10.94
N ARG A 361 6.22 -8.11 -11.40
CA ARG A 361 6.94 -9.18 -10.70
C ARG A 361 8.41 -8.82 -10.45
N ALA A 362 9.07 -8.20 -11.43
CA ALA A 362 10.48 -7.84 -11.30
C ALA A 362 10.70 -6.78 -10.22
N ALA A 363 9.85 -5.75 -10.14
CA ALA A 363 9.88 -4.79 -9.06
C ALA A 363 9.65 -5.45 -7.69
N ASN A 364 8.69 -6.37 -7.58
CA ASN A 364 8.46 -7.14 -6.36
C ASN A 364 9.70 -7.94 -5.92
N LEU A 365 10.40 -8.57 -6.86
CA LEU A 365 11.62 -9.33 -6.58
C LEU A 365 12.78 -8.42 -6.19
N ASN A 366 12.90 -7.23 -6.81
CA ASN A 366 13.91 -6.25 -6.43
C ASN A 366 13.72 -5.78 -4.97
N ILE A 367 12.46 -5.62 -4.52
CA ILE A 367 12.15 -5.30 -3.11
C ILE A 367 12.59 -6.45 -2.21
N LEU A 368 12.17 -7.68 -2.54
CA LEU A 368 12.55 -8.88 -1.78
C LEU A 368 14.07 -9.00 -1.62
N GLU A 369 14.82 -8.83 -2.71
CA GLU A 369 16.26 -9.07 -2.73
C GLU A 369 17.07 -7.93 -2.12
N ALA A 370 16.79 -6.68 -2.51
CA ALA A 370 17.59 -5.53 -2.10
C ALA A 370 17.17 -4.95 -0.74
N ILE A 371 15.93 -5.17 -0.31
CA ILE A 371 15.38 -4.56 0.91
C ILE A 371 15.11 -5.64 1.95
N GLU A 372 14.25 -6.61 1.63
CA GLU A 372 13.71 -7.53 2.63
C GLU A 372 14.75 -8.54 3.10
N ASN A 373 15.45 -9.17 2.16
CA ASN A 373 16.53 -10.12 2.45
C ASN A 373 17.73 -9.42 3.10
N ASP A 374 18.12 -8.25 2.59
CA ASP A 374 19.21 -7.45 3.17
C ASP A 374 18.92 -7.05 4.63
N THR A 375 17.71 -6.56 4.91
CA THR A 375 17.27 -6.24 6.28
C THR A 375 17.32 -7.49 7.17
N ALA A 376 16.82 -8.62 6.67
CA ALA A 376 16.81 -9.86 7.43
C ALA A 376 18.21 -10.41 7.69
N GLU A 377 19.13 -10.28 6.73
CA GLU A 377 20.54 -10.63 6.89
C GLU A 377 21.20 -9.75 7.95
N LYS A 378 21.03 -8.42 7.87
CA LYS A 378 21.59 -7.47 8.86
C LYS A 378 21.10 -7.75 10.29
N LEU A 379 19.81 -8.03 10.48
CA LEU A 379 19.25 -8.33 11.81
C LEU A 379 19.70 -9.69 12.37
N LYS A 380 20.13 -10.63 11.50
CA LYS A 380 20.63 -11.96 11.90
C LYS A 380 22.14 -11.99 12.13
N GLN A 381 22.87 -11.01 11.62
CA GLN A 381 24.31 -10.91 11.85
C GLN A 381 24.60 -10.67 13.33
N GLN A 382 25.59 -11.39 13.86
CA GLN A 382 26.03 -11.23 15.25
C GLN A 382 26.94 -10.01 15.40
N GLU A 383 27.77 -9.74 14.40
CA GLU A 383 28.73 -8.63 14.37
C GLU A 383 28.77 -8.01 12.95
N PRO A 384 28.61 -6.67 12.82
CA PRO A 384 28.22 -5.75 13.88
C PRO A 384 26.78 -6.02 14.33
N LYS A 385 26.50 -5.79 15.63
CA LYS A 385 25.18 -6.02 16.20
C LYS A 385 24.21 -4.93 15.73
N VAL A 386 23.11 -5.35 15.10
CA VAL A 386 22.02 -4.46 14.66
C VAL A 386 20.73 -4.84 15.40
N PRO A 387 20.24 -4.02 16.36
CA PRO A 387 19.06 -4.36 17.15
C PRO A 387 17.74 -4.23 16.36
N TYR A 388 17.67 -3.26 15.46
CA TYR A 388 16.51 -2.97 14.63
C TYR A 388 16.89 -2.21 13.36
N VAL A 389 16.02 -2.25 12.37
CA VAL A 389 16.10 -1.42 11.16
C VAL A 389 14.79 -0.66 11.00
N HIS A 390 14.86 0.68 11.01
CA HIS A 390 13.74 1.53 10.64
C HIS A 390 13.62 1.59 9.12
N ILE A 391 12.44 1.25 8.60
CA ILE A 391 12.14 1.23 7.18
C ILE A 391 11.01 2.23 6.93
N GLU A 392 11.26 3.16 6.02
CA GLU A 392 10.26 4.07 5.49
C GLU A 392 10.11 3.83 3.99
N VAL A 393 8.88 3.71 3.52
CA VAL A 393 8.57 3.47 2.11
C VAL A 393 7.57 4.51 1.63
N THR A 394 7.94 5.25 0.59
CA THR A 394 7.09 6.28 -0.03
C THR A 394 6.79 5.90 -1.47
N PRO A 395 5.53 5.52 -1.79
CA PRO A 395 5.08 5.34 -3.17
C PRO A 395 4.87 6.69 -3.86
N PHE A 396 5.36 6.83 -5.09
CA PHE A 396 5.16 8.00 -5.92
C PHE A 396 4.26 7.68 -7.10
N TYR A 397 3.15 8.41 -7.21
CA TYR A 397 2.17 8.26 -8.28
C TYR A 397 2.25 9.45 -9.23
N GLN A 398 2.02 9.19 -10.51
CA GLN A 398 1.80 10.24 -11.50
C GLN A 398 0.31 10.55 -11.57
N GLN A 399 -0.08 11.82 -11.39
CA GLN A 399 -1.48 12.27 -11.47
C GLN A 399 -2.40 11.41 -10.57
N ASP A 400 -3.46 10.83 -11.12
CA ASP A 400 -4.43 10.00 -10.41
C ASP A 400 -4.21 8.48 -10.60
N ASN A 401 -3.00 8.07 -11.01
CA ASN A 401 -2.71 6.67 -11.24
C ASN A 401 -2.81 5.82 -9.97
N LEU A 402 -3.36 4.60 -10.10
CA LEU A 402 -3.40 3.60 -9.01
C LEU A 402 -2.12 2.77 -8.93
N ILE A 403 -1.26 2.88 -9.94
CA ILE A 403 0.03 2.21 -10.03
C ILE A 403 1.11 3.27 -9.75
N PRO A 404 1.92 3.11 -8.69
CA PRO A 404 3.03 4.02 -8.46
C PRO A 404 4.06 3.87 -9.60
N GLN A 405 4.70 4.97 -9.99
CA GLN A 405 5.84 4.89 -10.91
C GLN A 405 7.10 4.40 -10.18
N SER A 406 7.26 4.79 -8.93
CA SER A 406 8.44 4.45 -8.12
C SER A 406 8.12 4.29 -6.66
N LEU A 407 8.93 3.46 -5.99
CA LEU A 407 8.92 3.23 -4.56
C LEU A 407 10.28 3.68 -4.01
N HIS A 408 10.27 4.62 -3.08
CA HIS A 408 11.47 5.08 -2.39
C HIS A 408 11.52 4.47 -1.00
N PHE A 409 12.56 3.68 -0.77
CA PHE A 409 12.83 3.06 0.52
C PHE A 409 13.96 3.82 1.20
N VAL A 410 13.77 4.17 2.47
CA VAL A 410 14.79 4.72 3.35
C VAL A 410 14.95 3.76 4.52
N LEU A 411 16.14 3.18 4.66
CA LEU A 411 16.49 2.26 5.73
C LEU A 411 17.47 2.95 6.66
N ARG A 412 17.19 2.96 7.95
CA ARG A 412 18.04 3.54 8.99
C ARG A 412 18.26 2.52 10.12
N TRP A 413 19.48 2.37 10.57
CA TRP A 413 19.81 1.50 11.71
C TRP A 413 20.99 2.06 12.49
N ALA A 414 21.22 1.50 13.67
CA ALA A 414 22.45 1.68 14.41
C ALA A 414 23.17 0.33 14.43
N GLU A 415 24.45 0.32 14.13
CA GLU A 415 25.29 -0.87 14.22
C GLU A 415 26.36 -0.68 15.29
N THR A 416 26.49 -1.65 16.19
CA THR A 416 27.50 -1.66 17.25
C THR A 416 28.59 -2.67 16.89
N ASN A 417 29.84 -2.23 16.82
CA ASN A 417 30.96 -3.12 16.53
C ASN A 417 31.45 -3.87 17.79
N ALA A 418 32.39 -4.80 17.60
CA ALA A 418 32.99 -5.58 18.69
C ALA A 418 33.71 -4.73 19.76
N LEU A 419 34.05 -3.47 19.47
CA LEU A 419 34.65 -2.53 20.40
C LEU A 419 33.60 -1.73 21.20
N GLY A 420 32.30 -1.98 20.99
CA GLY A 420 31.19 -1.28 21.65
C GLY A 420 30.84 0.08 21.03
N VAL A 421 31.49 0.48 19.93
CA VAL A 421 31.18 1.73 19.24
C VAL A 421 29.91 1.55 18.43
N THR A 422 28.93 2.42 18.66
CA THR A 422 27.67 2.45 17.93
C THR A 422 27.66 3.56 16.88
N VAL A 423 27.32 3.22 15.65
CA VAL A 423 27.26 4.18 14.53
C VAL A 423 25.90 4.14 13.87
N ALA A 424 25.32 5.31 13.65
CA ALA A 424 24.10 5.46 12.88
C ALA A 424 24.39 5.29 11.39
N ARG A 425 23.50 4.61 10.68
CA ARG A 425 23.62 4.31 9.26
C ARG A 425 22.31 4.61 8.55
N GLN A 426 22.41 5.10 7.33
CA GLN A 426 21.28 5.26 6.43
C GLN A 426 21.61 4.80 5.02
N LYS A 427 20.66 4.11 4.39
CA LYS A 427 20.69 3.86 2.94
C LYS A 427 19.31 4.01 2.32
N GLU A 428 19.30 4.23 1.02
CA GLU A 428 18.09 4.47 0.25
C GLU A 428 18.08 3.69 -1.05
N HIS A 429 16.92 3.15 -1.40
CA HIS A 429 16.69 2.45 -2.66
C HIS A 429 15.52 3.07 -3.41
N PHE A 430 15.67 3.15 -4.74
CA PHE A 430 14.65 3.67 -5.64
C PHE A 430 14.25 2.56 -6.62
N ILE A 431 13.07 1.99 -6.43
CA ILE A 431 12.58 0.86 -7.23
C ILE A 431 11.48 1.35 -8.15
N ASN A 432 11.64 1.17 -9.46
CA ASN A 432 10.58 1.44 -10.42
C ASN A 432 9.55 0.30 -10.41
N ALA A 433 8.31 0.60 -10.00
CA ALA A 433 7.27 -0.41 -9.84
C ALA A 433 6.77 -0.99 -11.17
N CYS A 434 6.95 -0.26 -12.28
CA CYS A 434 6.55 -0.63 -13.62
C CYS A 434 7.66 -1.33 -14.43
N SER A 435 8.85 -1.54 -13.85
CA SER A 435 10.02 -2.09 -14.55
C SER A 435 10.03 -3.62 -14.59
N HIS A 436 10.15 -4.22 -15.77
CA HIS A 436 10.43 -5.65 -15.91
C HIS A 436 11.91 -6.03 -15.68
N GLN A 437 12.79 -5.03 -15.54
CA GLN A 437 14.20 -5.28 -15.23
C GLN A 437 14.39 -5.63 -13.75
N ARG A 438 14.98 -6.81 -13.50
CA ARG A 438 15.48 -7.21 -12.17
C ARG A 438 16.88 -6.68 -11.89
N TYR A 439 17.22 -6.54 -10.62
CA TYR A 439 18.61 -6.48 -10.19
C TYR A 439 19.24 -7.85 -10.41
N ASN A 440 20.45 -7.86 -10.98
CA ASN A 440 21.21 -9.10 -11.12
C ASN A 440 22.14 -9.26 -9.91
N LYS A 441 22.75 -10.44 -9.80
CA LYS A 441 23.64 -10.77 -8.68
C LYS A 441 24.79 -9.76 -8.52
N ALA A 442 25.42 -9.34 -9.63
CA ALA A 442 26.52 -8.37 -9.59
C ALA A 442 26.09 -7.02 -8.99
N MET A 443 24.87 -6.57 -9.27
CA MET A 443 24.31 -5.35 -8.68
C MET A 443 24.04 -5.51 -7.18
N LEU A 444 23.44 -6.63 -6.77
CA LEU A 444 23.18 -6.91 -5.35
C LEU A 444 24.48 -7.04 -4.56
N ASP A 445 25.48 -7.73 -5.11
CA ASP A 445 26.82 -7.85 -4.53
C ASP A 445 27.49 -6.47 -4.39
N THR A 446 27.28 -5.57 -5.36
CA THR A 446 27.79 -4.19 -5.28
C THR A 446 27.19 -3.44 -4.08
N PHE A 447 25.88 -3.57 -3.84
CA PHE A 447 25.24 -2.93 -2.68
C PHE A 447 25.84 -3.45 -1.37
N LYS A 448 26.02 -4.78 -1.26
CA LYS A 448 26.62 -5.41 -0.08
C LYS A 448 28.08 -4.97 0.12
N THR A 449 28.88 -4.95 -0.94
CA THR A 449 30.28 -4.51 -0.88
C THR A 449 30.39 -3.04 -0.48
N LEU A 450 29.53 -2.17 -1.00
CA LEU A 450 29.53 -0.76 -0.61
C LEU A 450 29.20 -0.59 0.88
N ASP A 451 28.19 -1.30 1.39
CA ASP A 451 27.85 -1.30 2.82
C ASP A 451 29.05 -1.72 3.69
N GLN A 452 29.76 -2.79 3.29
CA GLN A 452 30.94 -3.30 3.99
C GLN A 452 32.08 -2.28 4.02
N LEU A 453 32.43 -1.70 2.86
CA LEU A 453 33.50 -0.71 2.75
C LEU A 453 33.20 0.55 3.59
N GLU A 454 31.94 0.96 3.68
CA GLU A 454 31.53 2.05 4.55
C GLU A 454 31.63 1.69 6.04
N THR A 455 31.37 0.44 6.42
CA THR A 455 31.54 -0.02 7.81
C THR A 455 33.01 -0.05 8.21
N GLU A 456 33.88 -0.53 7.31
CA GLU A 456 35.34 -0.55 7.50
C GLU A 456 35.92 0.86 7.61
N ARG A 457 35.49 1.77 6.73
CA ARG A 457 35.94 3.17 6.75
C ARG A 457 35.59 3.86 8.07
N ILE A 458 34.35 3.72 8.52
CA ILE A 458 33.91 4.33 9.78
C ILE A 458 34.66 3.72 10.96
N SER A 459 34.84 2.40 10.99
CA SER A 459 35.60 1.73 12.05
C SER A 459 37.04 2.26 12.13
N THR A 460 37.67 2.49 10.97
CA THR A 460 39.02 3.07 10.90
C THR A 460 39.05 4.52 11.41
N LEU A 461 38.05 5.34 11.05
CA LEU A 461 37.96 6.74 11.48
C LEU A 461 37.66 6.91 12.98
N VAL A 462 37.00 5.95 13.61
CA VAL A 462 36.74 5.98 15.07
C VAL A 462 37.95 5.51 15.87
N MET A 463 38.83 4.69 15.28
CA MET A 463 40.04 4.18 15.95
C MET A 463 41.26 5.11 15.82
N ALA A 464 41.26 6.02 14.85
CA ALA A 464 42.28 7.05 14.66
C ALA A 464 41.93 8.30 15.47
#